data_AF-A0A8J3IZT1-F1
#
_entry.id   AF-A0A8J3IZT1-F1
#
_cell.length_a   1.000
_cell.length_b   1.000
_cell.length_c   1.000
_cell.angle_alpha   90.00
_cell.angle_beta   90.00
_cell.angle_gamma   90.00
#
_symmetry.space_group_name_H-M   'P 1'
#
loop_
_entity.id
_entity.type
_entity.pdbx_description
1 polymer ?
#
loop_
_entity_poly.entity_id
_entity_poly.type
_entity_poly.pdbx_seq_one_letter_code
_entity_poly.pdbx_strand_id
1 'polypeptide(L)'
;MTDWIPGTEREAALAAAVEAHDVAGYLRVLADGELLLPIDADAAVRGDALRWATFPSGDTRVLAAYTSGTAMLAATDGAFTTFRKVTLATLLDQWPDASWQLGVDVNLPVGAIFPVDQVRAALGPAPAGDERPSRPVESPAERPTKPTMRTEVAPDTATGPDAGNGTPSVMQKVLPPDQVRRYLDDGYDLVAGYVYKAADAAPLATVRDIVTGLGLTYEGSPFDPDDEYVWVIRWRSVVASVFRVPFGGTDASHLPVWGDKGWVVEHAPFAGNGFAPHPSIPIPEWKVDSTRLTSGAEMYRIDRHGRQDLVAVYSSSAARWQRPAGGTA
;
A
#
# COMPACT_ATOMS: atom_id res chain seq x y z
N MET A 1 -9.37 -16.96 -4.56
CA MET A 1 -9.47 -17.15 -3.10
C MET A 1 -8.18 -17.79 -2.65
N THR A 2 -7.22 -16.99 -2.21
CA THR A 2 -6.15 -17.50 -1.34
C THR A 2 -6.72 -17.32 0.05
N ASP A 3 -6.98 -18.42 0.73
CA ASP A 3 -7.75 -18.50 1.98
C ASP A 3 -6.97 -17.89 3.15
N TRP A 4 -6.79 -16.57 3.15
CA TRP A 4 -6.54 -15.88 4.41
C TRP A 4 -7.86 -15.91 5.18
N ILE A 5 -7.88 -16.75 6.20
CA ILE A 5 -9.00 -16.89 7.12
C ILE A 5 -8.66 -16.06 8.35
N PRO A 6 -9.57 -15.21 8.84
CA PRO A 6 -9.39 -14.52 10.11
C PRO A 6 -9.00 -15.51 11.21
N GLY A 7 -7.86 -15.29 11.85
CA GLY A 7 -7.36 -16.10 12.94
C GLY A 7 -8.06 -15.80 14.28
N THR A 8 -8.83 -14.71 14.35
CA THR A 8 -9.56 -14.27 15.55
C THR A 8 -10.94 -13.69 15.19
N GLU A 9 -11.88 -13.66 16.14
CA GLU A 9 -13.16 -12.96 15.98
C GLU A 9 -12.97 -11.47 15.66
N ARG A 10 -11.90 -10.88 16.20
CA ARG A 10 -11.54 -9.50 15.93
C ARG A 10 -11.13 -9.27 14.48
N GLU A 11 -10.27 -10.15 13.94
CA GLU A 11 -9.89 -10.12 12.52
C GLU A 11 -11.10 -10.36 11.61
N ALA A 12 -12.07 -11.19 12.03
CA ALA A 12 -13.31 -11.40 11.28
C ALA A 12 -14.20 -10.13 11.27
N ALA A 13 -14.28 -9.43 12.41
CA ALA A 13 -14.98 -8.16 12.49
C ALA A 13 -14.28 -7.04 11.69
N LEU A 14 -12.94 -7.04 11.63
CA LEU A 14 -12.18 -6.16 10.76
C LEU A 14 -12.42 -6.47 9.28
N ALA A 15 -12.45 -7.75 8.90
CA ALA A 15 -12.75 -8.17 7.53
C ALA A 15 -14.16 -7.72 7.10
N ALA A 16 -15.16 -7.90 7.97
CA ALA A 16 -16.52 -7.41 7.72
C ALA A 16 -16.58 -5.87 7.58
N ALA A 17 -15.80 -5.13 8.39
CA ALA A 17 -15.70 -3.68 8.27
C ALA A 17 -15.01 -3.24 6.98
N VAL A 18 -13.98 -3.96 6.53
CA VAL A 18 -13.32 -3.72 5.24
C VAL A 18 -14.28 -3.98 4.07
N GLU A 19 -15.00 -5.10 4.09
CA GLU A 19 -15.99 -5.46 3.06
C GLU A 19 -17.14 -4.45 2.98
N ALA A 20 -17.59 -3.95 4.13
CA ALA A 20 -18.62 -2.91 4.21
C ALA A 20 -18.10 -1.49 3.94
N HIS A 21 -16.79 -1.31 3.72
CA HIS A 21 -16.11 -0.01 3.65
C HIS A 21 -16.40 0.90 4.88
N ASP A 22 -16.60 0.29 6.05
CA ASP A 22 -16.90 0.98 7.31
C ASP A 22 -15.64 1.25 8.13
N VAL A 23 -14.98 2.36 7.82
CA VAL A 23 -13.77 2.81 8.53
C VAL A 23 -14.03 3.06 10.02
N ALA A 24 -15.21 3.57 10.38
CA ALA A 24 -15.56 3.83 11.78
C ALA A 24 -15.78 2.52 12.55
N GLY A 25 -16.41 1.53 11.92
CA GLY A 25 -16.50 0.16 12.41
C GLY A 25 -15.13 -0.48 12.62
N TYR A 26 -14.25 -0.35 11.63
CA TYR A 26 -12.87 -0.85 11.70
C TYR A 26 -12.11 -0.29 12.91
N LEU A 27 -12.10 1.04 13.09
CA LEU A 27 -11.41 1.69 14.21
C LEU A 27 -12.05 1.36 15.56
N ARG A 28 -13.37 1.13 15.60
CA ARG A 28 -14.05 0.66 16.82
C ARG A 28 -13.62 -0.75 17.22
N VAL A 29 -13.48 -1.65 16.24
CA VAL A 29 -12.94 -3.00 16.47
C VAL A 29 -11.47 -2.93 16.92
N LEU A 30 -10.68 -1.99 16.39
CA LEU A 30 -9.31 -1.73 16.85
C LEU A 30 -9.24 -1.08 18.25
N ALA A 31 -10.25 -0.33 18.67
CA ALA A 31 -10.29 0.25 20.00
C ALA A 31 -10.58 -0.80 21.10
N ASP A 32 -11.34 -1.85 20.77
CA ASP A 32 -11.88 -2.81 21.74
C ASP A 32 -10.88 -3.88 22.22
N GLY A 33 -9.60 -3.78 21.86
CA GLY A 33 -8.59 -4.75 22.26
C GLY A 33 -7.15 -4.27 22.07
N GLU A 34 -6.20 -5.11 22.48
CA GLU A 34 -4.76 -4.78 22.43
C GLU A 34 -4.18 -4.91 21.02
N LEU A 35 -3.19 -4.07 20.72
CA LEU A 35 -2.32 -4.18 19.55
C LEU A 35 -0.98 -4.75 19.97
N LEU A 36 -0.35 -5.49 19.06
CA LEU A 36 0.98 -6.03 19.20
C LEU A 36 1.96 -5.14 18.45
N LEU A 37 2.96 -4.63 19.15
CA LEU A 37 4.05 -3.87 18.55
C LEU A 37 5.29 -4.76 18.50
N PRO A 38 5.89 -4.96 17.32
CA PRO A 38 7.12 -5.73 17.21
C PRO A 38 8.22 -5.12 18.05
N ILE A 39 9.02 -6.00 18.65
CA ILE A 39 10.25 -5.63 19.32
C ILE A 39 11.38 -6.41 18.66
N ASP A 40 12.50 -5.74 18.40
CA ASP A 40 13.74 -6.43 18.10
C ASP A 40 14.15 -7.27 19.33
N ALA A 41 14.13 -8.60 19.17
CA ALA A 41 14.41 -9.55 20.24
C ALA A 41 15.80 -9.33 20.85
N ASP A 42 16.79 -8.97 20.03
CA ASP A 42 18.15 -8.73 20.49
C ASP A 42 18.26 -7.38 21.23
N ALA A 43 17.48 -6.36 20.83
CA ALA A 43 17.39 -5.08 21.53
C ALA A 43 16.67 -5.20 22.89
N ALA A 44 15.66 -6.07 22.97
CA ALA A 44 14.93 -6.34 24.20
C ALA A 44 15.82 -6.99 25.28
N VAL A 45 16.71 -7.91 24.87
CA VAL A 45 17.66 -8.59 25.79
C VAL A 45 18.74 -7.64 26.31
N ARG A 46 19.14 -6.64 25.51
CA ARG A 46 20.16 -5.64 25.90
C ARG A 46 19.66 -4.53 26.83
N GLY A 47 18.34 -4.42 27.03
CA GLY A 47 17.74 -3.36 27.84
C GLY A 47 17.79 -1.98 27.17
N ASP A 48 17.94 -1.94 25.84
CA ASP A 48 17.92 -0.69 25.06
C ASP A 48 16.52 -0.06 25.10
N ALA A 49 16.44 1.27 25.05
CA ALA A 49 15.15 1.96 24.96
C ALA A 49 14.33 1.41 23.79
N LEU A 50 13.12 0.93 24.10
CA LEU A 50 12.22 0.30 23.13
C LEU A 50 12.00 1.20 21.92
N ARG A 51 12.58 0.80 20.79
CA ARG A 51 12.42 1.49 19.52
C ARG A 51 11.09 1.12 18.90
N TRP A 52 10.35 2.11 18.43
CA TRP A 52 9.14 1.91 17.66
C TRP A 52 9.47 1.20 16.35
N ALA A 53 8.91 0.00 16.15
CA ALA A 53 8.99 -0.70 14.87
C ALA A 53 8.22 0.12 13.83
N THR A 54 8.91 0.56 12.80
CA THR A 54 8.35 1.49 11.82
C THR A 54 8.80 1.16 10.42
N PHE A 55 7.98 1.54 9.44
CA PHE A 55 8.30 1.49 8.03
C PHE A 55 7.90 2.82 7.37
N PRO A 56 8.59 3.24 6.30
CA PRO A 56 8.19 4.44 5.58
C PRO A 56 6.89 4.19 4.80
N SER A 57 5.93 5.10 4.92
CA SER A 57 4.81 5.25 3.97
C SER A 57 4.89 6.65 3.39
N GLY A 58 5.99 6.86 2.70
CA GLY A 58 6.47 8.17 2.33
C GLY A 58 7.03 9.02 3.43
N ASP A 59 6.52 10.25 3.57
CA ASP A 59 7.15 11.36 4.32
C ASP A 59 6.89 11.13 5.79
N THR A 60 5.82 10.38 6.04
CA THR A 60 5.44 9.89 7.34
C THR A 60 6.05 8.53 7.57
N ARG A 61 6.51 8.38 8.80
CA ARG A 61 6.90 7.10 9.34
C ARG A 61 5.64 6.42 9.87
N VAL A 62 5.41 5.18 9.44
CA VAL A 62 4.29 4.38 9.95
C VAL A 62 4.80 3.50 11.06
N LEU A 63 4.13 3.56 12.20
CA LEU A 63 4.32 2.64 13.31
C LEU A 63 3.56 1.35 13.00
N ALA A 64 4.29 0.24 12.95
CA ALA A 64 3.72 -1.07 12.66
C ALA A 64 3.07 -1.65 13.92
N ALA A 65 1.80 -2.03 13.80
CA ALA A 65 1.02 -2.69 14.82
C ALA A 65 0.26 -3.88 14.21
N TYR A 66 -0.01 -4.89 15.03
CA TYR A 66 -0.67 -6.11 14.58
C TYR A 66 -1.78 -6.51 15.54
N THR A 67 -2.85 -7.11 15.02
CA THR A 67 -4.00 -7.51 15.85
C THR A 67 -3.79 -8.85 16.55
N SER A 68 -2.86 -9.67 16.04
CA SER A 68 -2.47 -10.95 16.65
C SER A 68 -1.01 -11.32 16.32
N GLY A 69 -0.45 -12.27 17.08
CA GLY A 69 0.92 -12.74 16.83
C GLY A 69 1.02 -13.50 15.50
N THR A 70 -0.04 -14.21 15.14
CA THR A 70 -0.19 -14.87 13.85
C THR A 70 -0.25 -13.85 12.71
N ALA A 71 -1.01 -12.77 12.88
CA ALA A 71 -1.06 -11.67 11.92
C ALA A 71 0.32 -11.01 11.75
N MET A 72 1.04 -10.74 12.84
CA MET A 72 2.40 -10.21 12.79
C MET A 72 3.36 -11.13 12.04
N LEU A 73 3.33 -12.43 12.35
CA LEU A 73 4.19 -13.42 11.69
C LEU A 73 3.92 -13.48 10.19
N ALA A 74 2.64 -13.50 9.80
CA ALA A 74 2.21 -13.55 8.41
C ALA A 74 2.55 -12.26 7.65
N ALA A 75 2.31 -11.10 8.25
CA ALA A 75 2.54 -9.78 7.64
C ALA A 75 4.03 -9.44 7.45
N THR A 76 4.91 -10.08 8.23
CA THR A 76 6.36 -9.81 8.26
C THR A 76 7.20 -10.97 7.72
N ASP A 77 6.56 -12.02 7.19
CA ASP A 77 7.22 -13.25 6.73
C ASP A 77 8.17 -13.85 7.79
N GLY A 78 7.73 -13.83 9.05
CA GLY A 78 8.50 -14.36 10.18
C GLY A 78 9.65 -13.47 10.69
N ALA A 79 9.85 -12.28 10.12
CA ALA A 79 10.93 -11.37 10.55
C ALA A 79 10.78 -10.88 12.00
N PHE A 80 9.54 -10.86 12.54
CA PHE A 80 9.27 -10.54 13.93
C PHE A 80 8.51 -11.66 14.62
N THR A 81 9.04 -12.12 15.76
CA THR A 81 8.40 -13.14 16.62
C THR A 81 8.16 -12.65 18.05
N THR A 82 8.75 -11.50 18.42
CA THR A 82 8.66 -10.90 19.76
C THR A 82 7.90 -9.59 19.68
N PHE A 83 7.02 -9.35 20.64
CA PHE A 83 6.16 -8.17 20.65
C PHE A 83 5.82 -7.72 22.07
N ARG A 84 5.41 -6.46 22.21
CA ARG A 84 4.69 -5.95 23.39
C ARG A 84 3.23 -5.74 23.05
N LYS A 85 2.37 -5.94 24.03
CA LYS A 85 0.95 -5.59 23.95
C LYS A 85 0.74 -4.17 24.43
N VAL A 86 -0.12 -3.44 23.75
CA VAL A 86 -0.50 -2.08 24.14
C VAL A 86 -1.95 -1.84 23.73
N THR A 87 -2.72 -1.14 24.55
CA THR A 87 -4.06 -0.68 24.11
C THR A 87 -3.89 0.45 23.10
N LEU A 88 -4.87 0.64 22.20
CA LEU A 88 -4.82 1.75 21.26
C LEU A 88 -4.74 3.11 21.98
N ALA A 89 -5.42 3.28 23.12
CA ALA A 89 -5.33 4.49 23.94
C ALA A 89 -3.92 4.72 24.50
N THR A 90 -3.33 3.71 25.16
CA THR A 90 -1.96 3.82 25.71
C THR A 90 -0.92 4.06 24.63
N LEU A 91 -1.12 3.46 23.45
CA LEU A 91 -0.26 3.68 22.28
C LEU A 91 -0.29 5.14 21.84
N LEU A 92 -1.48 5.76 21.82
CA LEU A 92 -1.67 7.15 21.43
C LEU A 92 -1.13 8.15 22.47
N ASP A 93 -1.18 7.80 23.76
CA ASP A 93 -0.59 8.61 24.84
C ASP A 93 0.93 8.66 24.75
N GLN A 94 1.55 7.55 24.31
CA GLN A 94 2.99 7.42 24.16
C GLN A 94 3.47 7.74 22.74
N TRP A 95 2.59 8.28 21.90
CA TRP A 95 2.85 8.39 20.47
C TRP A 95 4.10 9.25 20.22
N PRO A 96 5.11 8.72 19.53
CA PRO A 96 6.44 9.34 19.48
C PRO A 96 6.47 10.65 18.71
N ASP A 97 5.62 10.78 17.69
CA ASP A 97 5.66 11.88 16.75
C ASP A 97 4.30 11.99 16.05
N ALA A 98 3.66 13.16 16.16
CA ALA A 98 2.33 13.39 15.61
C ALA A 98 2.28 13.27 14.08
N SER A 99 3.41 13.39 13.38
CA SER A 99 3.49 13.19 11.93
C SER A 99 3.40 11.72 11.53
N TRP A 100 3.59 10.77 12.46
CA TRP A 100 3.60 9.34 12.17
C TRP A 100 2.20 8.76 12.04
N GLN A 101 2.04 7.74 11.21
CA GLN A 101 0.78 7.01 11.01
C GLN A 101 0.77 5.68 11.77
N LEU A 102 -0.41 5.13 12.00
CA LEU A 102 -0.59 3.78 12.51
C LEU A 102 -0.88 2.83 11.34
N GLY A 103 -0.01 1.85 11.13
CA GLY A 103 -0.25 0.75 10.20
C GLY A 103 -0.66 -0.48 10.98
N VAL A 104 -1.86 -0.98 10.74
CA VAL A 104 -2.38 -2.19 11.38
C VAL A 104 -2.45 -3.31 10.37
N ASP A 105 -1.83 -4.45 10.68
CA ASP A 105 -1.86 -5.67 9.86
C ASP A 105 -1.49 -5.44 8.39
N VAL A 106 -0.63 -4.46 8.13
CA VAL A 106 -0.18 -4.12 6.77
C VAL A 106 0.46 -5.36 6.14
N ASN A 107 0.11 -5.64 4.88
CA ASN A 107 0.38 -6.89 4.14
C ASN A 107 -0.62 -8.04 4.39
N LEU A 108 -1.70 -7.83 5.16
CA LEU A 108 -2.83 -8.76 5.25
C LEU A 108 -4.09 -8.17 4.57
N PRO A 109 -5.10 -8.99 4.24
CA PRO A 109 -6.35 -8.52 3.64
C PRO A 109 -7.15 -7.53 4.51
N VAL A 110 -6.97 -7.58 5.83
CA VAL A 110 -7.56 -6.62 6.78
C VAL A 110 -6.64 -5.43 7.06
N GLY A 111 -5.48 -5.36 6.41
CA GLY A 111 -4.46 -4.37 6.68
C GLY A 111 -4.88 -2.96 6.26
N ALA A 112 -4.61 -1.99 7.12
CA ALA A 112 -4.93 -0.59 6.86
C ALA A 112 -3.94 0.36 7.52
N ILE A 113 -3.76 1.53 6.93
CA ILE A 113 -2.90 2.60 7.46
C ILE A 113 -3.78 3.83 7.72
N PHE A 114 -3.65 4.37 8.93
CA PHE A 114 -4.42 5.53 9.38
C PHE A 114 -3.48 6.64 9.86
N PRO A 115 -3.73 7.90 9.45
CA PRO A 115 -3.25 9.05 10.19
C PRO A 115 -3.59 8.93 11.67
N VAL A 116 -2.60 9.16 12.54
CA VAL A 116 -2.81 9.01 13.99
C VAL A 116 -3.95 9.90 14.50
N ASP A 117 -4.17 11.06 13.87
CA ASP A 117 -5.26 11.96 14.25
C ASP A 117 -6.64 11.43 13.85
N GLN A 118 -6.74 10.65 12.77
CA GLN A 118 -7.98 9.92 12.43
C GLN A 118 -8.28 8.86 13.50
N VAL A 119 -7.24 8.16 13.98
CA VAL A 119 -7.36 7.16 15.05
C VAL A 119 -7.79 7.84 16.36
N ARG A 120 -7.19 8.98 16.71
CA ARG A 120 -7.58 9.80 17.88
C ARG A 120 -9.01 10.29 17.76
N ALA A 121 -9.41 10.80 16.59
CA ALA A 121 -10.76 11.29 16.36
C ALA A 121 -11.81 10.18 16.50
N ALA A 122 -11.50 8.96 16.05
CA ALA A 122 -12.40 7.82 16.15
C ALA A 122 -12.58 7.29 17.58
N LEU A 123 -11.59 7.46 18.45
CA LEU A 123 -11.70 7.11 19.88
C LEU A 123 -12.45 8.14 20.71
N GLY A 124 -12.57 9.38 20.20
CA GLY A 124 -13.11 10.52 20.94
C GLY A 124 -12.16 11.00 22.05
N PRO A 125 -12.50 12.10 22.77
CA PRO A 125 -11.72 12.54 23.91
C PRO A 125 -11.65 11.41 24.94
N ALA A 126 -10.43 11.12 25.42
CA ALA A 126 -10.22 10.18 26.51
C ALA A 126 -11.12 10.59 27.68
N PRO A 127 -11.86 9.66 28.30
CA PRO A 127 -12.51 9.98 29.57
C PRO A 127 -11.44 10.51 30.53
N ALA A 128 -11.68 11.68 31.11
CA ALA A 128 -10.81 12.27 32.12
C ALA A 128 -10.45 11.20 33.15
N GLY A 129 -9.15 11.09 33.41
CA GLY A 129 -8.54 9.92 34.03
C GLY A 129 -9.25 9.42 35.28
N ASP A 130 -9.30 8.10 35.40
CA ASP A 130 -9.24 7.46 36.69
C ASP A 130 -7.86 6.80 36.76
N GLU A 131 -6.89 7.51 37.34
CA GLU A 131 -5.65 6.92 37.80
C GLU A 131 -6.01 5.79 38.78
N ARG A 132 -5.79 4.53 38.38
CA ARG A 132 -5.53 3.46 39.34
C ARG A 132 -4.14 2.89 39.08
N PRO A 133 -3.26 2.86 40.09
CA PRO A 133 -1.90 2.35 39.93
C PRO A 133 -1.91 0.87 39.59
N SER A 134 -1.13 0.49 38.58
CA SER A 134 -0.76 -0.90 38.28
C SER A 134 -0.14 -1.54 39.53
N ARG A 135 -0.86 -2.43 40.21
CA ARG A 135 -0.26 -3.49 41.02
C ARG A 135 -0.54 -4.84 40.35
N PRO A 136 0.41 -5.79 40.41
CA PRO A 136 0.43 -6.97 39.55
C PRO A 136 -0.72 -7.93 39.87
N VAL A 137 -1.13 -8.71 38.87
CA VAL A 137 -2.16 -9.76 38.97
C VAL A 137 -1.89 -10.70 40.15
N GLU A 138 -2.81 -10.68 41.10
CA GLU A 138 -3.53 -11.90 41.53
C GLU A 138 -5.04 -11.64 41.29
N SER A 139 -5.77 -12.62 40.74
CA SER A 139 -7.24 -12.58 40.46
C SER A 139 -8.09 -12.55 41.75
N PRO A 140 -9.44 -12.38 41.76
CA PRO A 140 -10.43 -12.00 40.71
C PRO A 140 -11.55 -10.96 41.10
N ALA A 141 -12.33 -10.53 40.08
CA ALA A 141 -13.78 -10.18 40.05
C ALA A 141 -14.32 -8.71 40.07
N GLU A 142 -15.18 -8.46 39.06
CA GLU A 142 -16.36 -7.56 38.93
C GLU A 142 -16.33 -6.12 38.34
N ARG A 143 -17.41 -5.85 37.58
CA ARG A 143 -17.79 -4.83 36.56
C ARG A 143 -18.45 -3.56 37.20
N PRO A 144 -19.05 -2.61 36.45
CA PRO A 144 -18.63 -1.64 35.40
C PRO A 144 -18.83 -0.17 35.92
N THR A 145 -18.50 0.97 35.27
CA THR A 145 -19.17 1.64 34.12
C THR A 145 -18.54 3.02 33.82
N LYS A 146 -18.40 3.32 32.52
CA LYS A 146 -18.46 4.59 31.73
C LYS A 146 -19.33 5.76 32.31
N PRO A 147 -19.49 6.93 31.64
CA PRO A 147 -18.75 7.60 30.52
C PRO A 147 -18.55 9.14 30.77
N THR A 148 -17.97 9.97 29.90
CA THR A 148 -18.76 10.73 28.89
C THR A 148 -18.00 11.97 28.35
N MET A 149 -17.91 12.04 27.01
CA MET A 149 -18.03 13.17 26.05
C MET A 149 -17.27 14.49 26.32
N ARG A 150 -16.75 15.18 25.29
CA ARG A 150 -17.52 15.92 24.25
C ARG A 150 -16.44 16.62 23.37
N THR A 151 -16.36 16.40 22.04
CA THR A 151 -16.95 17.27 20.98
C THR A 151 -16.13 18.58 20.88
N GLU A 152 -15.64 19.10 19.76
CA GLU A 152 -16.04 19.04 18.35
C GLU A 152 -15.06 19.92 17.51
N VAL A 153 -15.20 19.79 16.19
CA VAL A 153 -14.87 20.73 15.08
C VAL A 153 -13.42 20.83 14.56
N ALA A 154 -13.27 20.22 13.37
CA ALA A 154 -12.43 20.50 12.20
C ALA A 154 -12.38 22.00 11.80
N PRO A 155 -11.57 22.49 10.83
CA PRO A 155 -10.95 21.80 9.67
C PRO A 155 -9.42 22.09 9.57
N ASP A 156 -8.59 21.55 8.67
CA ASP A 156 -8.69 21.43 7.22
C ASP A 156 -7.57 20.50 6.70
N THR A 157 -7.93 19.68 5.71
CA THR A 157 -7.15 19.15 4.55
C THR A 157 -5.64 18.85 4.72
N ALA A 158 -5.24 17.58 4.87
CA ALA A 158 -5.01 16.54 3.85
C ALA A 158 -3.58 16.50 3.26
N THR A 159 -2.84 15.40 3.49
CA THR A 159 -1.65 15.05 2.69
C THR A 159 -1.21 13.55 2.91
N GLY A 160 -1.62 12.61 2.02
CA GLY A 160 -1.19 11.19 1.84
C GLY A 160 0.31 10.79 1.60
N PRO A 161 0.63 9.59 1.05
CA PRO A 161 1.93 8.92 1.05
C PRO A 161 2.93 9.60 0.12
N ASP A 162 4.11 9.78 0.66
CA ASP A 162 5.32 10.19 -0.06
C ASP A 162 6.20 9.01 -0.56
N ALA A 163 7.22 9.38 -1.30
CA ALA A 163 8.24 8.60 -1.91
C ALA A 163 9.55 8.71 -1.10
N GLY A 164 9.94 7.66 -0.36
CA GLY A 164 11.21 7.72 0.38
C GLY A 164 11.79 6.38 0.81
N ASN A 165 12.66 5.79 -0.03
CA ASN A 165 13.98 5.27 0.36
C ASN A 165 14.74 4.71 -0.87
N GLY A 166 15.97 5.21 -1.07
CA GLY A 166 16.80 5.12 -2.29
C GLY A 166 17.37 3.74 -2.66
N THR A 167 16.54 2.70 -2.71
CA THR A 167 16.89 1.42 -3.34
C THR A 167 16.26 1.37 -4.74
N PRO A 168 17.02 1.10 -5.82
CA PRO A 168 16.46 1.01 -7.16
C PRO A 168 15.40 -0.08 -7.23
N SER A 169 14.13 0.30 -7.28
CA SER A 169 13.02 -0.62 -7.51
C SER A 169 12.88 -0.86 -9.01
N VAL A 170 12.61 -2.10 -9.40
CA VAL A 170 12.20 -2.40 -10.78
C VAL A 170 10.77 -1.93 -10.93
N MET A 171 10.57 -0.94 -11.79
CA MET A 171 9.26 -0.44 -12.18
C MET A 171 8.78 -1.17 -13.42
N GLN A 172 7.48 -1.18 -13.62
CA GLN A 172 6.79 -1.86 -14.69
C GLN A 172 5.70 -0.96 -15.28
N LYS A 173 5.58 -0.99 -16.62
CA LYS A 173 4.46 -0.38 -17.35
C LYS A 173 3.92 -1.34 -18.39
N VAL A 174 2.60 -1.52 -18.42
CA VAL A 174 1.92 -2.17 -19.55
C VAL A 174 1.81 -1.17 -20.70
N LEU A 175 2.26 -1.56 -21.89
CA LEU A 175 2.30 -0.71 -23.06
C LEU A 175 1.11 -0.96 -23.98
N PRO A 176 0.42 0.11 -24.42
CA PRO A 176 -0.50 0.03 -25.54
C PRO A 176 0.19 -0.55 -26.79
N PRO A 177 -0.46 -1.45 -27.54
CA PRO A 177 0.15 -2.12 -28.70
C PRO A 177 0.71 -1.16 -29.76
N ASP A 178 0.09 0.00 -29.96
CA ASP A 178 0.51 1.04 -30.90
C ASP A 178 1.82 1.76 -30.48
N GLN A 179 2.14 1.75 -29.18
CA GLN A 179 3.37 2.35 -28.66
C GLN A 179 4.60 1.45 -28.81
N VAL A 180 4.40 0.12 -28.90
CA VAL A 180 5.49 -0.88 -28.92
C VAL A 180 6.47 -0.62 -30.08
N ARG A 181 5.95 -0.31 -31.27
CA ARG A 181 6.78 0.00 -32.45
C ARG A 181 7.68 1.21 -32.23
N ARG A 182 7.22 2.24 -31.52
CA ARG A 182 8.04 3.43 -31.23
C ARG A 182 9.25 3.08 -30.38
N TYR A 183 9.10 2.20 -29.41
CA TYR A 183 10.23 1.70 -28.64
C TYR A 183 11.17 0.87 -29.54
N LEU A 184 10.63 -0.16 -30.21
CA LEU A 184 11.47 -1.12 -30.94
C LEU A 184 12.16 -0.55 -32.18
N ASP A 185 11.46 0.30 -32.94
CA ASP A 185 11.91 0.77 -34.25
C ASP A 185 12.55 2.17 -34.17
N ASP A 186 11.97 3.08 -33.37
CA ASP A 186 12.43 4.47 -33.27
C ASP A 186 13.38 4.73 -32.10
N GLY A 187 13.62 3.73 -31.25
CA GLY A 187 14.50 3.86 -30.08
C GLY A 187 13.90 4.71 -28.96
N TYR A 188 12.58 4.88 -28.93
CA TYR A 188 11.91 5.68 -27.91
C TYR A 188 12.26 5.19 -26.50
N ASP A 189 12.53 6.12 -25.58
CA ASP A 189 13.06 5.79 -24.25
C ASP A 189 12.43 6.60 -23.11
N LEU A 190 11.29 7.23 -23.38
CA LEU A 190 10.49 7.89 -22.35
C LEU A 190 9.35 6.97 -21.91
N VAL A 191 8.96 7.08 -20.64
CA VAL A 191 7.81 6.40 -20.06
C VAL A 191 6.97 7.38 -19.25
N ALA A 192 5.66 7.33 -19.41
CA ALA A 192 4.69 8.25 -18.81
C ALA A 192 3.40 7.52 -18.45
N GLY A 193 2.54 8.15 -17.64
CA GLY A 193 1.27 7.59 -17.17
C GLY A 193 1.42 6.63 -15.98
N TYR A 194 0.49 5.68 -15.86
CA TYR A 194 0.46 4.73 -14.75
C TYR A 194 1.53 3.65 -14.86
N VAL A 195 2.18 3.38 -13.73
CA VAL A 195 3.30 2.47 -13.55
C VAL A 195 3.25 1.83 -12.16
N TYR A 196 3.87 0.66 -12.03
CA TYR A 196 3.80 -0.16 -10.83
C TYR A 196 5.19 -0.66 -10.47
N LYS A 197 5.47 -1.00 -9.21
CA LYS A 197 6.65 -1.82 -8.93
C LYS A 197 6.40 -3.22 -9.50
N ALA A 198 7.41 -3.78 -10.15
CA ALA A 198 7.29 -5.11 -10.76
C ALA A 198 6.98 -6.19 -9.71
N ALA A 199 7.47 -6.04 -8.47
CA ALA A 199 7.18 -6.94 -7.37
C ALA A 199 5.70 -6.88 -6.93
N ASP A 200 5.13 -5.68 -6.83
CA ASP A 200 3.74 -5.48 -6.42
C ASP A 200 2.75 -5.98 -7.48
N ALA A 201 3.11 -5.86 -8.76
CA ALA A 201 2.32 -6.36 -9.88
C ALA A 201 2.60 -7.84 -10.23
N ALA A 202 3.59 -8.48 -9.59
CA ALA A 202 3.97 -9.87 -9.86
C ALA A 202 2.83 -10.90 -9.70
N PRO A 203 1.86 -10.72 -8.79
CA PRO A 203 0.70 -11.61 -8.70
C PRO A 203 -0.19 -11.61 -9.95
N LEU A 204 -0.14 -10.55 -10.77
CA LEU A 204 -0.88 -10.46 -12.03
C LEU A 204 -0.10 -11.18 -13.13
N ALA A 205 -0.27 -12.51 -13.19
CA ALA A 205 0.55 -13.35 -14.05
C ALA A 205 0.03 -13.44 -15.49
N THR A 206 -1.28 -13.45 -15.70
CA THR A 206 -1.89 -13.62 -17.04
C THR A 206 -2.34 -12.30 -17.65
N VAL A 207 -2.56 -12.28 -18.97
CA VAL A 207 -3.16 -11.12 -19.68
C VAL A 207 -4.43 -10.64 -18.98
N ARG A 208 -5.36 -11.55 -18.70
CA ARG A 208 -6.62 -11.21 -18.03
C ARG A 208 -6.36 -10.57 -16.67
N ASP A 209 -5.52 -11.17 -15.83
CA ASP A 209 -5.21 -10.63 -14.50
C ASP A 209 -4.59 -9.23 -14.59
N ILE A 210 -3.66 -9.02 -15.53
CA ILE A 210 -3.00 -7.74 -15.76
C ILE A 210 -4.02 -6.68 -16.19
N VAL A 211 -4.83 -6.98 -17.21
CA VAL A 211 -5.77 -6.02 -17.79
C VAL A 211 -6.86 -5.66 -16.78
N THR A 212 -7.47 -6.64 -16.12
CA THR A 212 -8.51 -6.36 -15.12
C THR A 212 -7.94 -5.78 -13.84
N GLY A 213 -6.81 -6.30 -13.37
CA GLY A 213 -6.22 -5.91 -12.09
C GLY A 213 -5.63 -4.51 -12.06
N LEU A 214 -5.10 -4.06 -13.20
CA LEU A 214 -4.58 -2.71 -13.32
C LEU A 214 -5.64 -1.70 -13.79
N GLY A 215 -6.90 -2.11 -13.89
CA GLY A 215 -7.99 -1.22 -14.30
C GLY A 215 -7.92 -0.78 -15.75
N LEU A 216 -7.33 -1.59 -16.64
CA LEU A 216 -7.14 -1.28 -18.05
C LEU A 216 -8.39 -1.59 -18.90
N THR A 217 -9.58 -1.68 -18.28
CA THR A 217 -10.86 -2.00 -18.93
C THR A 217 -11.77 -0.78 -19.06
N TYR A 218 -11.20 0.43 -19.05
CA TYR A 218 -11.94 1.68 -19.23
C TYR A 218 -12.49 1.82 -20.66
N GLU A 219 -13.48 2.68 -20.85
CA GLU A 219 -14.07 2.93 -22.17
C GLU A 219 -13.02 3.42 -23.18
N GLY A 220 -12.92 2.75 -24.33
CA GLY A 220 -11.92 3.06 -25.35
C GLY A 220 -10.50 2.53 -25.06
N SER A 221 -10.35 1.67 -24.05
CA SER A 221 -9.06 1.03 -23.76
C SER A 221 -8.49 0.28 -24.97
N PRO A 222 -7.18 0.36 -25.23
CA PRO A 222 -6.51 -0.41 -26.27
C PRO A 222 -6.19 -1.85 -25.85
N PHE A 223 -6.64 -2.27 -24.66
CA PHE A 223 -6.38 -3.58 -24.07
C PHE A 223 -7.67 -4.40 -23.95
N ASP A 224 -7.59 -5.69 -24.24
CA ASP A 224 -8.67 -6.65 -24.02
C ASP A 224 -8.20 -7.75 -23.05
N PRO A 225 -8.97 -8.13 -22.02
CA PRO A 225 -8.60 -9.23 -21.12
C PRO A 225 -8.47 -10.60 -21.82
N ASP A 226 -8.96 -10.73 -23.05
CA ASP A 226 -8.84 -11.92 -23.89
C ASP A 226 -7.75 -11.81 -24.98
N ASP A 227 -6.94 -10.75 -24.96
CA ASP A 227 -5.77 -10.62 -25.83
C ASP A 227 -4.82 -11.82 -25.69
N GLU A 228 -4.16 -12.20 -26.79
CA GLU A 228 -3.21 -13.32 -26.77
C GLU A 228 -1.99 -13.01 -25.89
N TYR A 229 -1.58 -11.74 -25.87
CA TYR A 229 -0.46 -11.24 -25.08
C TYR A 229 -0.57 -9.74 -24.79
N VAL A 230 0.12 -9.30 -23.74
CA VAL A 230 0.37 -7.89 -23.43
C VAL A 230 1.86 -7.58 -23.49
N TRP A 231 2.17 -6.31 -23.74
CA TRP A 231 3.53 -5.79 -23.75
C TRP A 231 3.83 -5.08 -22.46
N VAL A 232 5.02 -5.33 -21.91
CA VAL A 232 5.43 -4.77 -20.63
C VAL A 232 6.86 -4.26 -20.74
N ILE A 233 7.13 -3.03 -20.31
CA ILE A 233 8.48 -2.54 -20.06
C ILE A 233 8.78 -2.62 -18.56
N ARG A 234 9.96 -3.13 -18.22
CA ARG A 234 10.53 -3.13 -16.87
C ARG A 234 11.85 -2.35 -16.84
N TRP A 235 12.05 -1.52 -15.83
CA TRP A 235 13.29 -0.75 -15.70
C TRP A 235 13.63 -0.47 -14.25
N ARG A 236 14.92 -0.32 -13.95
CA ARG A 236 15.35 0.14 -12.62
C ARG A 236 15.14 1.64 -12.53
N SER A 237 14.36 2.09 -11.55
CA SER A 237 14.23 3.51 -11.24
C SER A 237 15.49 4.02 -10.53
N VAL A 238 16.00 5.17 -10.97
CA VAL A 238 17.12 5.88 -10.35
C VAL A 238 16.72 7.24 -9.78
N VAL A 239 15.51 7.73 -10.11
CA VAL A 239 14.96 9.00 -9.60
C VAL A 239 13.59 8.71 -9.01
N ALA A 240 13.50 8.56 -7.69
CA ALA A 240 12.23 8.21 -7.03
C ALA A 240 11.20 9.36 -7.04
N SER A 241 11.65 10.62 -7.12
CA SER A 241 10.76 11.79 -7.04
C SER A 241 9.84 12.00 -8.25
N VAL A 242 10.06 11.28 -9.37
CA VAL A 242 9.19 11.37 -10.55
C VAL A 242 7.91 10.54 -10.41
N PHE A 243 7.84 9.65 -9.42
CA PHE A 243 6.68 8.79 -9.16
C PHE A 243 5.79 9.46 -8.14
N ARG A 244 4.58 9.83 -8.55
CA ARG A 244 3.59 10.46 -7.68
C ARG A 244 2.42 9.53 -7.49
N VAL A 245 1.91 9.45 -6.26
CA VAL A 245 0.68 8.69 -6.01
C VAL A 245 -0.50 9.46 -6.66
N PRO A 246 -1.31 8.79 -7.49
CA PRO A 246 -2.38 9.46 -8.23
C PRO A 246 -3.62 9.64 -7.35
N PHE A 247 -3.59 10.61 -6.43
CA PHE A 247 -4.79 10.95 -5.65
C PHE A 247 -5.79 11.74 -6.47
N GLY A 248 -7.05 11.32 -6.36
CA GLY A 248 -8.16 12.01 -6.98
C GLY A 248 -9.40 11.14 -7.11
N GLY A 249 -10.04 11.17 -8.27
CA GLY A 249 -11.23 10.37 -8.53
C GLY A 249 -11.65 10.43 -9.99
N THR A 250 -12.85 9.91 -10.30
CA THR A 250 -13.33 9.81 -11.68
C THR A 250 -13.90 11.10 -12.24
N ASP A 251 -14.04 12.11 -11.39
CA ASP A 251 -14.45 13.46 -11.74
C ASP A 251 -13.75 14.47 -10.82
N ALA A 252 -13.74 15.74 -11.24
CA ALA A 252 -13.06 16.80 -10.52
C ALA A 252 -13.67 17.10 -9.13
N SER A 253 -14.90 16.68 -8.85
CA SER A 253 -15.56 16.91 -7.56
C SER A 253 -14.99 16.03 -6.44
N HIS A 254 -14.26 14.96 -6.79
CA HIS A 254 -13.56 14.10 -5.84
C HIS A 254 -12.17 14.62 -5.43
N LEU A 255 -11.58 15.59 -6.15
CA LEU A 255 -10.26 16.13 -5.83
C LEU A 255 -10.17 16.76 -4.42
N PRO A 256 -11.16 17.53 -3.93
CA PRO A 256 -11.09 18.18 -2.61
C PRO A 256 -10.98 17.21 -1.43
N VAL A 257 -11.41 15.94 -1.59
CA VAL A 257 -11.26 14.89 -0.56
C VAL A 257 -9.79 14.71 -0.18
N TRP A 258 -8.88 14.97 -1.12
CA TRP A 258 -7.44 14.82 -0.98
C TRP A 258 -6.71 16.14 -0.67
N GLY A 259 -7.45 17.26 -0.51
CA GLY A 259 -6.90 18.62 -0.37
C GLY A 259 -5.85 18.94 -1.42
N ASP A 260 -4.72 19.50 -0.99
CA ASP A 260 -3.61 19.88 -1.88
C ASP A 260 -2.91 18.71 -2.58
N LYS A 261 -3.23 17.47 -2.18
CA LYS A 261 -2.70 16.26 -2.84
C LYS A 261 -3.59 15.69 -3.91
N GLY A 262 -4.84 16.14 -4.05
CA GLY A 262 -5.72 15.72 -5.15
C GLY A 262 -5.28 16.37 -6.45
N TRP A 263 -4.88 15.58 -7.44
CA TRP A 263 -4.38 16.12 -8.72
C TRP A 263 -4.78 15.32 -9.96
N VAL A 264 -5.43 14.17 -9.80
CA VAL A 264 -5.78 13.27 -10.92
C VAL A 264 -7.28 13.16 -11.09
N VAL A 265 -7.76 13.50 -12.29
CA VAL A 265 -9.09 13.13 -12.76
C VAL A 265 -8.89 12.12 -13.89
N GLU A 266 -9.49 10.94 -13.78
CA GLU A 266 -9.29 9.84 -14.72
C GLU A 266 -10.58 9.05 -14.94
N HIS A 267 -10.66 8.25 -15.99
CA HIS A 267 -11.85 7.43 -16.24
C HIS A 267 -11.99 6.27 -15.22
N ALA A 268 -13.23 5.85 -14.97
CA ALA A 268 -13.49 4.58 -14.28
C ALA A 268 -12.79 3.42 -15.02
N PRO A 269 -12.21 2.42 -14.33
CA PRO A 269 -12.40 2.07 -12.91
C PRO A 269 -11.41 2.73 -11.92
N PHE A 270 -10.75 3.85 -12.25
CA PHE A 270 -9.79 4.51 -11.38
C PHE A 270 -10.30 4.78 -9.95
N ALA A 271 -9.58 4.27 -8.94
CA ALA A 271 -9.96 4.38 -7.54
C ALA A 271 -9.49 5.70 -6.87
N GLY A 272 -8.45 6.34 -7.40
CA GLY A 272 -7.96 7.63 -6.91
C GLY A 272 -7.37 7.62 -5.50
N ASN A 273 -7.13 6.44 -4.91
CA ASN A 273 -6.62 6.25 -3.56
C ASN A 273 -5.15 5.78 -3.50
N GLY A 274 -4.46 5.77 -4.65
CA GLY A 274 -3.08 5.32 -4.77
C GLY A 274 -2.91 3.81 -5.01
N PHE A 275 -3.99 3.09 -5.26
CA PHE A 275 -3.97 1.68 -5.63
C PHE A 275 -4.72 1.45 -6.94
N ALA A 276 -4.28 0.44 -7.69
CA ALA A 276 -5.03 -0.07 -8.83
C ALA A 276 -6.38 -0.64 -8.36
N PRO A 277 -7.43 -0.62 -9.20
CA PRO A 277 -8.79 -0.97 -8.80
C PRO A 277 -9.05 -2.48 -8.66
N HIS A 278 -8.01 -3.29 -8.50
CA HIS A 278 -8.15 -4.73 -8.30
C HIS A 278 -8.97 -5.00 -7.03
N PRO A 279 -10.01 -5.86 -7.08
CA PRO A 279 -10.96 -6.02 -5.98
C PRO A 279 -10.37 -6.69 -4.72
N SER A 280 -9.26 -7.43 -4.85
CA SER A 280 -8.72 -8.26 -3.76
C SER A 280 -7.21 -8.17 -3.52
N ILE A 281 -6.44 -7.50 -4.38
CA ILE A 281 -4.98 -7.44 -4.31
C ILE A 281 -4.64 -5.95 -4.27
N PRO A 282 -4.09 -5.43 -3.17
CA PRO A 282 -3.70 -4.04 -3.10
C PRO A 282 -2.42 -3.86 -3.93
N ILE A 283 -2.55 -3.29 -5.13
CA ILE A 283 -1.41 -3.00 -6.01
C ILE A 283 -1.16 -1.49 -5.96
N PRO A 284 -0.08 -1.03 -5.29
CA PRO A 284 0.27 0.38 -5.27
C PRO A 284 0.47 0.92 -6.68
N GLU A 285 -0.20 2.02 -6.97
CA GLU A 285 -0.20 2.66 -8.28
C GLU A 285 0.54 3.99 -8.23
N TRP A 286 1.34 4.25 -9.26
CA TRP A 286 2.10 5.48 -9.41
C TRP A 286 1.81 6.10 -10.77
N LYS A 287 1.73 7.42 -10.84
CA LYS A 287 1.64 8.18 -12.09
C LYS A 287 2.90 9.00 -12.28
N VAL A 288 3.46 8.94 -13.49
CA VAL A 288 4.65 9.68 -13.89
C VAL A 288 4.28 10.56 -15.08
N ASP A 289 4.63 11.84 -15.03
CA ASP A 289 4.37 12.75 -16.16
C ASP A 289 5.22 12.35 -17.38
N SER A 290 6.52 12.16 -17.16
CA SER A 290 7.46 11.55 -18.11
C SER A 290 8.80 11.31 -17.42
N THR A 291 9.43 10.17 -17.67
CA THR A 291 10.81 9.91 -17.25
C THR A 291 11.55 9.07 -18.29
N ARG A 292 12.87 9.17 -18.33
CA ARG A 292 13.71 8.41 -19.25
C ARG A 292 14.05 7.05 -18.66
N LEU A 293 13.97 6.01 -19.49
CA LEU A 293 14.33 4.65 -19.13
C LEU A 293 15.85 4.53 -18.93
N THR A 294 16.24 3.76 -17.92
CA THR A 294 17.64 3.43 -17.67
C THR A 294 18.14 2.39 -18.67
N SER A 295 19.43 2.44 -19.00
CA SER A 295 20.04 1.38 -19.81
C SER A 295 19.86 0.03 -19.13
N GLY A 296 19.55 -1.00 -19.91
CA GLY A 296 19.15 -2.30 -19.39
C GLY A 296 17.67 -2.39 -19.04
N ALA A 297 16.83 -1.40 -19.38
CA ALA A 297 15.39 -1.58 -19.38
C ALA A 297 15.01 -2.71 -20.35
N GLU A 298 14.04 -3.53 -19.95
CA GLU A 298 13.67 -4.76 -20.64
C GLU A 298 12.22 -4.65 -21.12
N MET A 299 11.96 -5.15 -22.32
CA MET A 299 10.62 -5.29 -22.87
C MET A 299 10.26 -6.77 -22.93
N TYR A 300 9.12 -7.11 -22.35
CA TYR A 300 8.56 -8.45 -22.30
C TYR A 300 7.25 -8.52 -23.06
N ARG A 301 6.98 -9.69 -23.65
CA ARG A 301 5.66 -10.13 -24.09
C ARG A 301 5.15 -11.17 -23.10
N ILE A 302 4.02 -10.91 -22.46
CA ILE A 302 3.38 -11.83 -21.50
C ILE A 302 2.14 -12.42 -22.16
N ASP A 303 2.10 -13.74 -22.35
CA ASP A 303 0.96 -14.41 -22.97
C ASP A 303 -0.18 -14.72 -21.98
N ARG A 304 -1.33 -15.15 -22.50
CA ARG A 304 -2.52 -15.51 -21.70
C ARG A 304 -2.29 -16.60 -20.64
N HIS A 305 -1.19 -17.35 -20.72
CA HIS A 305 -0.81 -18.37 -19.75
C HIS A 305 0.25 -17.88 -18.76
N GLY A 306 0.64 -16.60 -18.87
CA GLY A 306 1.61 -15.93 -18.02
C GLY A 306 3.06 -16.24 -18.34
N ARG A 307 3.34 -16.89 -19.49
CA ARG A 307 4.71 -17.03 -19.97
C ARG A 307 5.22 -15.67 -20.42
N GLN A 308 6.43 -15.33 -19.99
CA GLN A 308 7.06 -14.04 -20.26
C GLN A 308 8.26 -14.27 -21.19
N ASP A 309 8.17 -13.73 -22.40
CA ASP A 309 9.23 -13.75 -23.39
C ASP A 309 9.97 -12.40 -23.38
N LEU A 310 11.29 -12.40 -23.18
CA LEU A 310 12.10 -11.18 -23.32
C LEU A 310 12.22 -10.83 -24.81
N VAL A 311 11.74 -9.66 -25.20
CA VAL A 311 11.71 -9.22 -26.60
C VAL A 311 12.86 -8.29 -26.94
N ALA A 312 13.18 -7.34 -26.05
CA ALA A 312 14.27 -6.39 -26.29
C ALA A 312 14.83 -5.80 -24.99
N VAL A 313 16.07 -5.31 -25.06
CA VAL A 313 16.75 -4.58 -23.98
C VAL A 313 17.20 -3.22 -24.50
N TYR A 314 16.90 -2.16 -23.76
CA TYR A 314 17.31 -0.80 -24.11
C TYR A 314 18.79 -0.56 -23.82
N SER A 315 19.49 0.03 -24.79
CA SER A 315 20.88 0.49 -24.64
C SER A 315 20.92 2.00 -24.80
N SER A 316 21.26 2.72 -23.72
CA SER A 316 21.37 4.18 -23.78
C SER A 316 22.58 4.64 -24.60
N SER A 317 23.66 3.85 -24.63
CA SER A 317 24.85 4.15 -25.44
C SER A 317 24.60 4.02 -26.94
N ALA A 318 23.69 3.12 -27.33
CA ALA A 318 23.28 2.95 -28.72
C ALA A 318 21.97 3.67 -29.07
N ALA A 319 21.33 4.32 -28.09
CA ALA A 319 20.02 4.96 -28.17
C ALA A 319 18.96 4.10 -28.89
N ARG A 320 18.93 2.80 -28.62
CA ARG A 320 18.03 1.85 -29.29
C ARG A 320 17.69 0.65 -28.43
N TRP A 321 16.60 -0.02 -28.79
CA TRP A 321 16.23 -1.32 -28.26
C TRP A 321 16.88 -2.44 -29.07
N GLN A 322 17.45 -3.42 -28.37
CA GLN A 322 18.19 -4.51 -28.98
C GLN A 322 17.49 -5.83 -28.67
N ARG A 323 17.15 -6.59 -29.71
CA ARG A 323 16.59 -7.94 -29.55
C ARG A 323 17.67 -8.91 -29.05
N PRO A 324 17.37 -9.83 -28.12
CA PRO A 324 18.31 -10.86 -27.69
C PRO A 324 18.76 -11.72 -28.87
N ALA A 325 20.03 -12.14 -28.88
CA ALA A 325 20.55 -13.05 -29.89
C ALA A 325 19.85 -14.42 -29.77
N GLY A 326 18.97 -14.76 -30.71
CA GLY A 326 18.32 -16.07 -30.81
C GLY A 326 16.79 -16.11 -30.65
N GLY A 327 16.10 -14.97 -30.51
CA GLY A 327 14.63 -14.94 -30.46
C GLY A 327 13.99 -14.94 -31.86
N THR A 328 13.15 -15.92 -32.16
CA THR A 328 12.32 -15.97 -33.37
C THR A 328 11.28 -14.83 -33.36
N ALA A 329 11.11 -14.21 -34.53
CA ALA A 329 10.13 -13.16 -34.82
C ALA A 329 8.67 -13.63 -34.69
#